data_AF-A0AAX2ZKU1-F1
#
_entry.id   AF-A0AAX2ZKU1-F1
#
_cell.length_a   1.000
_cell.length_b   1.000
_cell.length_c   1.000
_cell.angle_alpha   90.00
_cell.angle_beta   90.00
_cell.angle_gamma   90.00
#
_symmetry.space_group_name_H-M   'P 1'
#
loop_
_entity.id
_entity.type
_entity.pdbx_description
1 polymer ?
#
loop_
_entity_poly.entity_id
_entity_poly.type
_entity_poly.pdbx_seq_one_letter_code
_entity_poly.pdbx_strand_id
1 'polypeptide(L)'
;MDKTHVAYWELIPTIDHINPIATGGKDIDNNLVTTSQLNNSIKSNWSLEQMRWQIHDAGDIKEWDGLTKIFVEIVEKDITLLSDNYIKRWYSISKLFIKS
;
A
#
# COMPACT_ATOMS: atom_id res chain seq x y z
N MET A 1 7.14 -6.65 17.19
CA MET A 1 5.79 -6.07 17.04
C MET A 1 5.56 -4.88 17.99
N ASP A 2 6.59 -4.44 18.71
CA ASP A 2 6.56 -3.45 19.80
C ASP A 2 7.17 -2.09 19.46
N LYS A 3 7.80 -1.93 18.27
CA LYS A 3 8.65 -0.78 17.93
C LYS A 3 8.22 0.04 16.70
N THR A 4 7.04 -0.22 16.15
CA THR A 4 6.57 0.46 14.93
C THR A 4 5.28 1.21 15.21
N HIS A 5 5.20 2.45 14.72
CA HIS A 5 4.02 3.30 14.90
C HIS A 5 2.77 2.67 14.28
N VAL A 6 1.60 2.84 14.90
CA VAL A 6 0.32 2.27 14.43
C VAL A 6 -0.05 2.68 12.99
N ALA A 7 0.33 3.89 12.59
CA ALA A 7 0.15 4.37 11.22
C ALA A 7 0.79 3.44 10.16
N TYR A 8 1.89 2.76 10.50
CA TYR A 8 2.47 1.76 9.60
C TYR A 8 1.54 0.56 9.39
N TRP A 9 0.84 0.13 10.43
CA TRP A 9 -0.07 -1.01 10.38
C TRP A 9 -1.38 -0.67 9.66
N GLU A 10 -1.89 0.54 9.88
CA GLU A 10 -3.19 0.97 9.37
C GLU A 10 -3.13 1.60 7.98
N LEU A 11 -2.07 2.36 7.67
CA LEU A 11 -2.04 3.23 6.50
C LEU A 11 -1.07 2.77 5.41
N ILE A 12 -0.07 1.93 5.72
CA ILE A 12 0.86 1.45 4.69
C ILE A 12 0.18 0.38 3.86
N PRO A 13 0.11 0.56 2.52
CA PRO A 13 -0.44 -0.45 1.64
C PRO A 13 0.48 -1.65 1.57
N THR A 14 -0.11 -2.83 1.60
CA THR A 14 0.53 -4.13 1.42
C THR A 14 -0.25 -4.93 0.38
N ILE A 15 0.38 -5.95 -0.17
CA ILE A 15 -0.26 -6.88 -1.11
C ILE A 15 -0.64 -8.13 -0.35
N ASP A 16 -1.88 -8.59 -0.52
CA ASP A 16 -2.39 -9.85 0.02
C ASP A 16 -3.07 -10.67 -1.09
N HIS A 17 -3.21 -11.97 -0.87
CA HIS A 17 -3.88 -12.88 -1.79
C HIS A 17 -5.36 -13.02 -1.42
N ILE A 18 -6.27 -12.80 -2.38
CA ILE A 18 -7.72 -12.99 -2.20
C ILE A 18 -8.00 -14.42 -1.71
N ASN A 19 -7.45 -15.40 -2.43
CA ASN A 19 -7.41 -16.80 -2.04
C ASN A 19 -6.02 -17.10 -1.47
N PRO A 20 -5.91 -17.51 -0.18
CA PRO A 20 -4.62 -17.80 0.44
C PRO A 20 -3.86 -18.90 -0.30
N ILE A 21 -2.55 -18.71 -0.47
CA ILE A 21 -1.67 -19.73 -1.08
C ILE A 21 -1.70 -21.03 -0.28
N ALA A 22 -1.75 -20.94 1.06
CA ALA A 22 -1.81 -22.09 1.96
C ALA A 22 -3.02 -23.01 1.71
N THR A 23 -4.07 -22.50 1.08
CA THR A 23 -5.29 -23.25 0.73
C THR A 23 -5.44 -23.46 -0.79
N GLY A 24 -4.35 -23.34 -1.56
CA GLY A 24 -4.33 -23.58 -3.00
C GLY A 24 -4.55 -22.34 -3.89
N GLY A 25 -4.56 -21.15 -3.30
CA GLY A 25 -4.49 -19.89 -4.05
C GLY A 25 -3.20 -19.76 -4.88
N LYS A 26 -3.25 -18.96 -5.95
CA LYS A 26 -2.13 -18.77 -6.87
C LYS A 26 -1.53 -17.38 -6.71
N ASP A 27 -0.22 -17.26 -6.90
CA ASP A 27 0.49 -15.98 -6.93
C ASP A 27 0.39 -15.37 -8.33
N ILE A 28 -0.77 -14.78 -8.64
CA ILE A 28 -1.12 -14.19 -9.93
C ILE A 28 -1.93 -12.92 -9.72
N ASP A 29 -1.85 -11.97 -10.66
CA ASP A 29 -2.45 -10.63 -10.53
C ASP A 29 -3.93 -10.63 -10.11
N ASN A 30 -4.75 -11.51 -10.71
CA ASN A 30 -6.19 -11.61 -10.38
C ASN A 30 -6.46 -12.12 -8.95
N ASN A 31 -5.46 -12.64 -8.27
CA ASN A 31 -5.54 -13.08 -6.88
C ASN A 31 -4.85 -12.09 -5.94
N LEU A 32 -4.25 -11.00 -6.42
CA LEU A 32 -3.57 -9.99 -5.59
C LEU A 32 -4.50 -8.81 -5.34
N VAL A 33 -4.49 -8.31 -4.11
CA VAL A 33 -5.25 -7.12 -3.70
C VAL A 33 -4.41 -6.26 -2.77
N THR A 34 -4.65 -4.94 -2.78
CA THR A 34 -4.01 -4.02 -1.82
C THR A 34 -4.84 -3.92 -0.55
N THR A 35 -4.18 -3.98 0.61
CA THR A 35 -4.82 -3.80 1.92
C THR A 35 -3.80 -3.30 2.96
N SER A 36 -4.25 -2.90 4.15
CA SER A 36 -3.35 -2.51 5.24
C SER A 36 -2.60 -3.73 5.80
N GLN A 37 -1.41 -3.51 6.36
CA GLN A 37 -0.66 -4.58 7.02
C GLN A 37 -1.47 -5.21 8.18
N LEU A 38 -2.31 -4.42 8.86
CA LEU A 38 -3.21 -4.91 9.91
C LEU A 38 -4.25 -5.89 9.35
N ASN A 39 -4.96 -5.51 8.28
CA ASN A 39 -5.97 -6.36 7.67
C ASN A 39 -5.36 -7.63 7.07
N ASN A 40 -4.20 -7.50 6.41
CA ASN A 40 -3.44 -8.64 5.89
C ASN A 40 -3.10 -9.62 7.03
N SER A 41 -2.56 -9.10 8.14
CA SER A 41 -2.22 -9.93 9.30
C SER A 41 -3.43 -10.60 9.96
N ILE A 42 -4.59 -9.91 10.00
CA ILE A 42 -5.83 -10.45 10.56
C ILE A 42 -6.39 -11.55 9.64
N LYS A 43 -6.41 -11.31 8.33
CA LYS A 43 -6.91 -12.27 7.35
C LYS A 43 -6.04 -13.52 7.32
N SER A 44 -4.70 -13.38 7.31
CA SER A 44 -3.78 -14.51 7.31
C SER A 44 -4.21 -15.56 6.25
N ASN A 45 -4.40 -16.81 6.65
CA ASN A 45 -4.84 -17.91 5.79
C ASN A 45 -6.37 -18.08 5.68
N TRP A 46 -7.17 -17.14 6.20
CA TRP A 46 -8.63 -17.18 6.07
C TRP A 46 -9.07 -16.67 4.69
N SER A 47 -10.13 -17.27 4.15
CA SER A 47 -10.80 -16.75 2.95
C SER A 47 -11.63 -15.52 3.29
N LEU A 48 -11.94 -14.69 2.29
CA LEU A 48 -12.83 -13.54 2.47
C LEU A 48 -14.22 -13.96 2.96
N GLU A 49 -14.72 -15.12 2.53
CA GLU A 49 -15.99 -15.67 2.99
C GLU A 49 -15.99 -15.98 4.49
N GLN A 50 -14.92 -16.63 4.99
CA GLN A 50 -14.77 -16.95 6.41
C GLN A 50 -14.67 -15.67 7.26
N MET A 51 -13.99 -14.65 6.73
CA MET A 51 -13.89 -13.32 7.35
C MET A 51 -15.17 -12.49 7.22
N ARG A 52 -16.10 -12.89 6.34
CA ARG A 52 -17.26 -12.10 5.90
C ARG A 52 -16.85 -10.71 5.36
N TRP A 53 -15.70 -10.66 4.70
CA TRP A 53 -15.16 -9.45 4.10
C TRP A 53 -15.50 -9.41 2.61
N GLN A 54 -15.54 -8.19 2.07
CA GLN A 54 -15.76 -7.94 0.65
C GLN A 54 -14.63 -7.06 0.13
N ILE A 55 -14.29 -7.24 -1.15
CA ILE A 55 -13.31 -6.38 -1.82
C ILE A 55 -14.01 -5.10 -2.25
N HIS A 56 -13.34 -3.97 -2.02
CA HIS A 56 -13.77 -2.69 -2.55
C HIS A 56 -13.22 -2.49 -3.96
N ASP A 57 -14.00 -1.84 -4.82
CA ASP A 57 -13.54 -1.44 -6.14
C ASP A 57 -12.30 -0.54 -6.02
N ALA A 58 -11.45 -0.56 -7.06
CA ALA A 58 -10.30 0.33 -7.12
C ALA A 58 -10.76 1.80 -7.08
N GLY A 59 -10.10 2.61 -6.26
CA GLY A 59 -10.36 4.05 -6.21
C GLY A 59 -9.83 4.78 -7.45
N ASP A 60 -10.23 6.04 -7.62
CA ASP A 60 -9.70 6.93 -8.66
C ASP A 60 -8.55 7.79 -8.11
N ILE A 61 -7.38 7.69 -8.74
CA ILE A 61 -6.19 8.48 -8.38
C ILE A 61 -6.42 10.00 -8.53
N LYS A 62 -7.38 10.40 -9.37
CA LYS A 62 -7.76 11.82 -9.54
C LYS A 62 -8.55 12.34 -8.34
N GLU A 63 -9.28 11.46 -7.65
CA GLU A 63 -10.01 11.78 -6.43
C GLU A 63 -9.08 11.70 -5.21
N TRP A 64 -8.24 10.66 -5.14
CA TRP A 64 -7.27 10.49 -4.06
C TRP A 64 -5.97 9.88 -4.56
N ASP A 65 -4.89 10.65 -4.53
CA ASP A 65 -3.56 10.25 -5.03
C ASP A 65 -2.69 9.57 -3.98
N GLY A 66 -3.26 9.16 -2.85
CA GLY A 66 -2.51 8.51 -1.77
C GLY A 66 -1.48 9.42 -1.10
N LEU A 67 -1.72 10.74 -1.06
CA LEU A 67 -0.80 11.76 -0.53
C LEU A 67 0.47 11.96 -1.39
N THR A 68 0.50 11.44 -2.62
CA THR A 68 1.69 11.49 -3.48
C THR A 68 2.11 12.94 -3.79
N LYS A 69 1.15 13.85 -4.06
CA LYS A 69 1.42 15.29 -4.22
C LYS A 69 2.04 15.91 -2.98
N ILE A 70 1.46 15.65 -1.80
CA ILE A 70 1.95 16.19 -0.53
C ILE A 70 3.37 15.67 -0.24
N PHE A 71 3.62 14.38 -0.48
CA PHE A 71 4.95 13.80 -0.36
C PHE A 71 5.98 14.55 -1.24
N VAL A 72 5.65 14.82 -2.50
CA VAL A 72 6.53 15.58 -3.41
C VAL A 72 6.76 17.00 -2.90
N GLU A 73 5.72 17.70 -2.46
CA GLU A 73 5.85 19.06 -1.90
C GLU A 73 6.74 19.11 -0.65
N ILE A 74 6.67 18.09 0.22
CA ILE A 74 7.52 17.99 1.42
C ILE A 74 8.99 17.84 1.02
N VAL A 75 9.29 16.96 0.07
CA VAL A 75 10.67 16.73 -0.40
C VAL A 75 11.22 17.97 -1.14
N GLU A 76 10.39 18.71 -1.87
CA GLU A 76 10.81 19.95 -2.52
C GLU A 76 11.07 21.10 -1.54
N LYS A 77 10.34 21.13 -0.41
CA LYS A 77 10.59 22.09 0.69
C LYS A 77 11.87 21.79 1.48
N ASP A 78 12.25 20.52 1.59
CA ASP A 78 13.50 20.09 2.22
C ASP A 78 14.21 19.02 1.39
N ILE A 79 15.06 19.49 0.47
CA ILE A 79 15.81 18.62 -0.44
C ILE A 79 16.83 17.73 0.28
N THR A 80 17.15 17.99 1.56
CA THR A 80 18.08 17.16 2.33
C THR A 80 17.53 15.75 2.58
N LEU A 81 16.20 15.60 2.52
CA LEU A 81 15.50 14.31 2.60
C LEU A 81 15.91 13.34 1.47
N LEU A 82 16.43 13.85 0.35
CA LEU A 82 16.93 13.02 -0.76
C LEU A 82 18.26 12.30 -0.44
N SER A 83 18.85 12.56 0.73
CA SER A 83 19.97 11.75 1.25
C SER A 83 19.54 10.33 1.61
N ASP A 84 18.26 10.12 1.92
CA ASP A 84 17.67 8.80 2.10
C ASP A 84 17.33 8.18 0.73
N ASN A 85 17.91 7.01 0.44
CA ASN A 85 17.74 6.33 -0.84
C ASN A 85 16.29 5.87 -1.10
N TYR A 86 15.54 5.53 -0.04
CA TYR A 86 14.13 5.14 -0.16
C TYR A 86 13.29 6.35 -0.56
N ILE A 87 13.46 7.49 0.12
CA ILE A 87 12.78 8.75 -0.23
C ILE A 87 13.15 9.17 -1.66
N LYS A 88 14.43 9.16 -2.02
CA LYS A 88 14.91 9.55 -3.34
C LYS A 88 14.28 8.72 -4.47
N ARG A 89 14.17 7.40 -4.28
CA ARG A 89 13.55 6.50 -5.26
C ARG A 89 12.07 6.82 -5.46
N TRP A 90 11.32 6.94 -4.37
CA TRP A 90 9.89 7.25 -4.42
C TRP A 90 9.62 8.63 -4.98
N TYR A 91 10.43 9.63 -4.63
CA TYR A 91 10.33 10.98 -5.18
C TYR A 91 10.48 10.98 -6.71
N SER A 92 11.49 10.26 -7.22
CA SER A 92 11.77 10.19 -8.66
C SER A 92 10.60 9.61 -9.45
N ILE A 93 9.97 8.55 -8.92
CA ILE A 93 8.79 7.91 -9.53
C ILE A 93 7.57 8.81 -9.41
N SER A 94 7.31 9.37 -8.23
CA SER A 94 6.14 10.24 -7.96
C SER A 94 6.10 11.47 -8.87
N LYS A 95 7.25 12.07 -9.17
CA LYS A 95 7.35 13.20 -10.10
C LYS A 95 6.93 12.85 -11.53
N LEU A 96 7.04 11.59 -11.96
CA LEU A 96 6.56 11.15 -13.28
C LEU A 96 5.02 11.11 -13.32
N PHE A 97 4.39 10.75 -12.19
CA PHE A 97 2.94 10.62 -12.07
C PHE A 97 2.21 11.95 -11.80
N ILE A 98 2.85 12.93 -11.15
CA ILE A 98 2.21 14.24 -10.90
C ILE A 98 2.35 15.19 -12.10
N LYS A 99 3.33 14.97 -12.99
CA LYS A 99 3.54 15.82 -14.18
C LYS A 99 2.57 15.55 -15.33
N SER A 100 1.62 14.63 -15.17
CA SER A 100 0.57 14.31 -16.15
C SER A 100 -0.74 15.03 -15.87
#